data_AF-G0UBA0-F1
#
_entry.id   AF-G0UBA0-F1
#
_cell.length_a   1.000
_cell.length_b   1.000
_cell.length_c   1.000
_cell.angle_alpha   90.00
_cell.angle_beta   90.00
_cell.angle_gamma   90.00
#
_symmetry.space_group_name_H-M   'P 1'
#
loop_
_entity.id
_entity.type
_entity.pdbx_description
1 polymer ?
#
loop_
_entity_poly.entity_id
_entity_poly.type
_entity_poly.pdbx_seq_one_letter_code
_entity_poly.pdbx_strand_id
1 'polypeptide(L)'
;MKRLTSSHSSVVARAVPFKPLLTPWRSYYWPYNEDFVPKGADTSRFQSSGSISVRRRVLQEYAFSPLFGARVPCCSLGSKKRAREMMCCKAEIRECLCQLLQLPSSSVCLGPLVQTKEMLLYKSGTPLSPPLGDSRCTKANSYGRRPIAAHTVVDVFLPEEMEPGEVMALGHFTQEKLRVALAEFLRPRGNDSNSSSVMDAGDPARVLVSRLGITYCEVPPHDESGFVFDMVGGAEVTEDEVERIAQRWQARLA
;
A
#
# COMPACT_ATOMS: atom_id res chain seq x y z
N MET A 1 -51.93 98.68 1.05
CA MET A 1 -53.14 97.89 0.74
C MET A 1 -52.71 96.55 0.14
N LYS A 2 -53.28 95.44 0.62
CA LYS A 2 -53.18 94.02 0.16
C LYS A 2 -51.81 93.35 0.44
N ARG A 3 -51.64 92.57 1.51
CA ARG A 3 -52.12 91.19 1.88
C ARG A 3 -51.23 90.07 1.29
N LEU A 4 -50.69 89.27 2.23
CA LEU A 4 -50.59 87.79 2.32
C LEU A 4 -49.91 87.04 1.14
N THR A 5 -49.07 86.00 1.28
CA THR A 5 -48.99 84.85 2.22
C THR A 5 -47.54 84.31 2.26
N SER A 6 -46.98 83.97 3.42
CA SER A 6 -46.73 82.59 3.93
C SER A 6 -46.20 81.57 2.90
N SER A 7 -44.93 81.13 3.01
CA SER A 7 -44.58 79.87 3.70
C SER A 7 -43.16 79.33 3.37
N HIS A 8 -42.61 78.65 4.38
CA HIS A 8 -41.60 77.58 4.38
C HIS A 8 -40.09 77.86 4.24
N SER A 9 -39.43 77.59 5.37
CA SER A 9 -38.02 77.31 5.61
C SER A 9 -37.40 76.33 4.61
N SER A 10 -36.17 76.60 4.18
CA SER A 10 -35.24 75.56 3.74
C SER A 10 -33.89 75.74 4.44
N VAL A 11 -33.50 74.68 5.15
CA VAL A 11 -32.22 74.52 5.85
C VAL A 11 -31.16 74.23 4.79
N VAL A 12 -30.14 75.07 4.70
CA VAL A 12 -28.96 74.83 3.86
C VAL A 12 -28.10 73.76 4.53
N ALA A 13 -28.32 72.50 4.16
CA ALA A 13 -27.46 71.40 4.55
C ALA A 13 -26.14 71.47 3.75
N ARG A 14 -25.03 71.69 4.46
CA ARG A 14 -23.66 71.61 3.93
C ARG A 14 -23.43 70.23 3.28
N ALA A 15 -23.07 70.23 2.00
CA ALA A 15 -22.60 69.04 1.32
C ALA A 15 -21.30 68.54 1.99
N VAL A 16 -21.37 67.33 2.57
CA VAL A 16 -20.21 66.60 3.07
C VAL A 16 -19.41 66.12 1.85
N PRO A 17 -18.08 66.35 1.77
CA PRO A 17 -17.30 65.86 0.66
C PRO A 17 -17.34 64.33 0.62
N PHE A 18 -17.75 63.78 -0.53
CA PHE A 18 -17.70 62.37 -0.84
C PHE A 18 -16.30 61.81 -0.55
N LYS A 19 -16.18 60.92 0.42
CA LYS A 19 -14.98 60.07 0.57
C LYS A 19 -14.96 59.13 -0.63
N PRO A 20 -13.90 59.12 -1.48
CA PRO A 20 -13.78 58.11 -2.50
C PRO A 20 -13.74 56.74 -1.80
N LEU A 21 -14.63 55.84 -2.24
CA LEU A 21 -14.62 54.44 -1.82
C LEU A 21 -13.22 53.89 -2.12
N LEU A 22 -12.45 53.59 -1.07
CA LEU A 22 -11.20 52.84 -1.16
C LEU A 22 -11.53 51.49 -1.78
N THR A 23 -11.30 51.36 -3.09
CA THR A 23 -11.28 50.06 -3.73
C THR A 23 -10.11 49.29 -3.11
N PRO A 24 -10.33 48.09 -2.53
CA PRO A 24 -9.23 47.30 -2.01
C PRO A 24 -8.34 46.96 -3.19
N TRP A 25 -7.14 47.57 -3.23
CA TRP A 25 -6.11 47.22 -4.18
C TRP A 25 -5.68 45.78 -3.89
N ARG A 26 -6.18 44.83 -4.70
CA ARG A 26 -5.61 43.48 -4.72
C ARG A 26 -4.23 43.58 -5.36
N SER A 27 -3.20 43.59 -4.53
CA SER A 27 -1.84 43.29 -4.96
C SER A 27 -1.75 41.78 -5.18
N TYR A 28 -1.41 41.40 -6.41
CA TYR A 28 -1.02 40.04 -6.72
C TYR A 28 0.49 39.98 -6.73
N TYR A 29 1.06 38.95 -6.12
CA TYR A 29 2.48 38.65 -6.15
C TYR A 29 2.68 37.40 -6.98
N TRP A 30 3.69 37.42 -7.86
CA TRP A 30 4.07 36.21 -8.59
C TRP A 30 4.67 35.19 -7.60
N PRO A 31 4.30 33.90 -7.70
CA PRO A 31 4.83 32.87 -6.81
C PRO A 31 6.31 32.54 -7.07
N TYR A 32 6.85 32.93 -8.22
CA TYR A 32 8.21 32.62 -8.65
C TYR A 32 9.02 33.90 -8.88
N ASN A 33 10.16 34.01 -8.20
CA ASN A 33 11.12 35.09 -8.38
C ASN A 33 12.02 34.84 -9.60
N GLU A 34 12.78 35.86 -10.02
CA GLU A 34 13.70 35.75 -11.17
C GLU A 34 14.80 34.68 -10.97
N ASP A 35 15.19 34.43 -9.72
CA ASP A 35 16.22 33.45 -9.38
C ASP A 35 15.65 32.04 -9.12
N PHE A 36 14.38 31.78 -9.47
CA PHE A 36 13.77 30.47 -9.30
C PHE A 36 14.44 29.38 -10.15
N VAL A 37 14.91 29.73 -11.35
CA VAL A 37 15.77 28.88 -12.18
C VAL A 37 17.05 29.65 -12.45
N PRO A 38 18.25 29.06 -12.19
CA PRO A 38 19.51 29.74 -12.46
C PRO A 38 19.60 30.21 -13.91
N LYS A 39 20.12 31.43 -14.13
CA LYS A 39 20.27 32.01 -15.46
C LYS A 39 21.18 31.13 -16.32
N GLY A 40 20.68 30.69 -17.47
CA GLY A 40 21.42 29.83 -18.40
C GLY A 40 21.43 28.34 -18.05
N ALA A 41 20.67 27.90 -17.05
CA ALA A 41 20.53 26.47 -16.76
C ALA A 41 19.47 25.81 -17.66
N ASP A 42 19.87 24.72 -18.33
CA ASP A 42 18.94 23.86 -19.05
C ASP A 42 18.09 23.03 -18.07
N THR A 43 16.81 22.85 -18.39
CA THR A 43 15.90 22.02 -17.61
C THR A 43 15.68 20.66 -18.28
N SER A 44 15.43 19.64 -17.46
CA SER A 44 15.09 18.31 -17.96
C SER A 44 13.77 18.33 -18.72
N ARG A 45 13.67 17.54 -19.79
CA ARG A 45 12.42 17.36 -20.53
C ARG A 45 11.38 16.67 -19.65
N PHE A 46 10.17 17.22 -19.59
CA PHE A 46 9.06 16.66 -18.82
C PHE A 46 8.11 15.78 -19.66
N GLN A 47 8.32 15.67 -20.97
CA GLN A 47 7.51 14.85 -21.87
C GLN A 47 8.37 14.30 -23.02
N SER A 48 7.96 13.15 -23.56
CA SER A 48 8.73 12.46 -24.61
C SER A 48 8.82 13.27 -25.92
N SER A 49 7.76 13.98 -26.29
CA SER A 49 7.71 14.78 -27.52
C SER A 49 6.65 15.89 -27.40
N GLY A 50 6.80 16.96 -28.19
CA GLY A 50 5.77 18.00 -28.35
C GLY A 50 4.57 17.54 -29.20
N SER A 51 4.71 16.45 -29.96
CA SER A 51 3.61 15.91 -30.76
C SER A 51 2.65 15.06 -29.92
N ILE A 52 1.36 15.37 -29.99
CA ILE A 52 0.29 14.67 -29.26
C ILE A 52 0.19 13.21 -29.73
N SER A 53 0.33 12.95 -31.02
CA SER A 53 0.22 11.59 -31.58
C SER A 53 1.34 10.68 -31.08
N VAL A 54 2.57 11.20 -31.02
CA VAL A 54 3.74 10.48 -30.48
C VAL A 54 3.56 10.24 -28.99
N ARG A 55 3.14 11.26 -28.22
CA ARG A 55 2.86 11.10 -26.78
C ARG A 55 1.80 10.04 -26.51
N ARG A 56 0.71 10.03 -27.27
CA ARG A 56 -0.37 9.03 -27.13
C ARG A 56 0.16 7.62 -27.41
N ARG A 57 0.94 7.43 -28.47
CA ARG A 57 1.55 6.13 -28.79
C ARG A 57 2.49 5.67 -27.68
N VAL A 58 3.33 6.54 -27.15
CA VAL A 58 4.22 6.21 -26.02
C VAL A 58 3.41 5.89 -24.76
N LEU A 59 2.36 6.65 -24.46
CA LEU A 59 1.47 6.36 -23.34
C LEU A 59 0.82 4.99 -23.48
N GLN A 60 0.36 4.65 -24.69
CA GLN A 60 -0.24 3.36 -24.99
C GLN A 60 0.76 2.21 -24.77
N GLU A 61 2.00 2.34 -25.24
CA GLU A 61 3.05 1.34 -25.01
C GLU A 61 3.30 1.06 -23.52
N TYR A 62 3.28 2.10 -22.67
CA TYR A 62 3.45 1.95 -21.22
C TYR A 62 2.17 1.52 -20.49
N ALA A 63 0.99 1.83 -21.01
CA ALA A 63 -0.26 1.36 -20.44
C ALA A 63 -0.41 -0.16 -20.58
N PHE A 64 -0.02 -0.72 -21.73
CA PHE A 64 -0.02 -2.17 -21.99
C PHE A 64 1.33 -2.85 -21.70
N SER A 65 2.26 -2.16 -21.04
CA SER A 65 3.49 -2.84 -20.61
C SER A 65 3.16 -3.85 -19.51
N PRO A 66 3.84 -5.01 -19.44
CA PRO A 66 3.68 -5.91 -18.31
C PRO A 66 4.04 -5.17 -17.01
N LEU A 67 3.35 -5.51 -15.91
CA LEU A 67 3.60 -4.87 -14.62
C LEU A 67 4.95 -5.34 -14.07
N PHE A 68 5.98 -4.54 -14.33
CA PHE A 68 7.33 -4.83 -13.83
C PHE A 68 7.39 -4.70 -12.31
N GLY A 69 7.97 -5.71 -11.66
CA GLY A 69 8.13 -5.77 -10.21
C GLY A 69 6.87 -6.16 -9.43
N ALA A 70 5.76 -6.41 -10.12
CA ALA A 70 4.60 -7.05 -9.50
C ALA A 70 4.95 -8.50 -9.18
N ARG A 71 4.85 -8.87 -7.91
CA ARG A 71 5.10 -10.22 -7.43
C ARG A 71 3.93 -10.66 -6.57
N VAL A 72 3.48 -11.89 -6.78
CA VAL A 72 2.40 -12.47 -5.99
C VAL A 72 2.98 -13.10 -4.74
N PRO A 73 2.65 -12.61 -3.53
CA PRO A 73 3.11 -13.24 -2.30
C PRO A 73 2.37 -14.57 -2.08
N CYS A 74 3.12 -15.57 -1.63
CA CYS A 74 2.60 -16.87 -1.21
C CYS A 74 1.79 -16.75 0.08
N CYS A 75 2.37 -16.07 1.07
CA CYS A 75 1.71 -15.74 2.33
C CYS A 75 2.33 -14.49 2.95
N SER A 76 1.58 -13.83 3.83
CA SER A 76 2.04 -12.71 4.64
C SER A 76 2.15 -13.17 6.10
N LEU A 77 3.37 -13.11 6.63
CA LEU A 77 3.69 -13.49 8.00
C LEU A 77 3.70 -12.27 8.90
N GLY A 78 3.15 -12.39 10.10
CA GLY A 78 3.11 -11.31 11.07
C GLY A 78 3.72 -11.69 12.41
N SER A 79 4.40 -10.73 13.04
CA SER A 79 4.93 -10.81 14.40
C SER A 79 4.47 -9.64 15.25
N LYS A 80 4.36 -9.85 16.56
CA LYS A 80 4.19 -8.76 17.55
C LYS A 80 5.46 -7.94 17.77
N LYS A 81 6.62 -8.45 17.36
CA LYS A 81 7.91 -7.76 17.46
C LYS A 81 7.93 -6.52 16.58
N ARG A 82 8.79 -5.56 16.92
CA ARG A 82 9.03 -4.37 16.08
C ARG A 82 9.91 -4.73 14.88
N ALA A 83 9.83 -3.94 13.81
CA ALA A 83 10.62 -4.17 12.61
C ALA A 83 12.14 -4.28 12.89
N ARG A 84 12.67 -3.43 13.79
CA ARG A 84 14.10 -3.46 14.19
C ARG A 84 14.54 -4.79 14.80
N GLU A 85 13.68 -5.41 15.61
CA GLU A 85 13.95 -6.72 16.22
C GLU A 85 13.83 -7.83 15.19
N MET A 86 12.84 -7.73 14.30
CA MET A 86 12.59 -8.72 13.25
C MET A 86 13.65 -8.67 12.13
N MET A 87 14.31 -7.53 11.92
CA MET A 87 15.44 -7.42 10.99
C MET A 87 16.57 -8.37 11.36
N CYS A 88 16.91 -8.51 12.64
CA CYS A 88 18.00 -9.36 13.10
C CYS A 88 17.73 -10.85 12.83
N CYS A 89 16.47 -11.28 12.86
CA CYS A 89 16.08 -12.67 12.62
C CYS A 89 15.49 -12.93 11.23
N LYS A 90 15.49 -11.93 10.32
CA LYS A 90 14.90 -12.05 8.97
C LYS A 90 15.54 -13.18 8.16
N ALA A 91 16.86 -13.34 8.23
CA ALA A 91 17.57 -14.41 7.52
C ALA A 91 17.17 -15.80 8.07
N GLU A 92 17.07 -15.94 9.39
CA GLU A 92 16.65 -17.19 10.04
C GLU A 92 15.20 -17.55 9.71
N ILE A 93 14.30 -16.55 9.63
CA ILE A 93 12.91 -16.75 9.18
C ILE A 93 12.90 -17.33 7.77
N ARG A 94 13.70 -16.78 6.85
CA ARG A 94 13.80 -17.29 5.49
C ARG A 94 14.26 -18.74 5.47
N GLU A 95 15.31 -19.08 6.21
CA GLU A 95 15.84 -20.45 6.27
C GLU A 95 14.81 -21.44 6.84
N CYS A 96 14.10 -21.07 7.90
CA CYS A 96 13.05 -21.90 8.47
C CYS A 96 11.89 -22.11 7.48
N LEU A 97 11.53 -21.08 6.69
CA LEU A 97 10.50 -21.20 5.66
C LEU A 97 10.94 -22.11 4.51
N CYS A 98 12.20 -22.02 4.07
CA CYS A 98 12.74 -22.94 3.08
C CYS A 98 12.66 -24.39 3.57
N GLN A 99 13.02 -24.65 4.83
CA GLN A 99 12.91 -25.96 5.46
C GLN A 99 11.46 -26.43 5.58
N LEU A 100 10.53 -25.55 5.97
CA LEU A 100 9.11 -25.86 6.10
C LEU A 100 8.48 -26.26 4.76
N LEU A 101 8.86 -25.55 3.69
CA LEU A 101 8.36 -25.78 2.34
C LEU A 101 9.13 -26.86 1.59
N GLN A 102 10.21 -27.41 2.17
CA GLN A 102 11.12 -28.37 1.52
C GLN A 102 11.70 -27.85 0.21
N LEU A 103 11.94 -26.54 0.13
CA LEU A 103 12.51 -25.86 -1.02
C LEU A 103 14.00 -25.58 -0.82
N PRO A 104 14.79 -25.38 -1.90
CA PRO A 104 16.20 -25.04 -1.76
C PRO A 104 16.38 -23.73 -0.98
N SER A 105 17.50 -23.61 -0.26
CA SER A 105 17.72 -22.54 0.73
C SER A 105 17.64 -21.10 0.17
N SER A 106 17.70 -20.93 -1.14
CA SER A 106 17.66 -19.64 -1.84
C SER A 106 16.36 -19.35 -2.60
N SER A 107 15.37 -20.26 -2.61
CA SER A 107 14.13 -20.06 -3.39
C SER A 107 13.21 -19.02 -2.77
N VAL A 108 13.15 -18.94 -1.44
CA VAL A 108 12.23 -18.05 -0.74
C VAL A 108 12.83 -16.66 -0.61
N CYS A 109 12.13 -15.66 -1.11
CA CYS A 109 12.48 -14.25 -0.95
C CYS A 109 11.52 -13.58 0.04
N LEU A 110 12.06 -12.91 1.05
CA LEU A 110 11.26 -12.14 2.00
C LEU A 110 11.18 -10.67 1.60
N GLY A 111 9.95 -10.16 1.49
CA GLY A 111 9.62 -8.79 1.20
C GLY A 111 10.13 -7.75 2.21
N PRO A 112 9.84 -6.47 1.98
CA PRO A 112 10.12 -5.43 2.96
C PRO A 112 9.35 -5.70 4.25
N LEU A 113 9.94 -5.32 5.38
CA LEU A 113 9.24 -5.38 6.66
C LEU A 113 8.30 -4.18 6.76
N VAL A 114 7.00 -4.44 6.82
CA VAL A 114 5.98 -3.40 6.93
C VAL A 114 5.51 -3.34 8.38
N GLN A 115 5.88 -2.27 9.09
CA GLN A 115 5.36 -2.03 10.42
C GLN A 115 3.99 -1.35 10.32
N THR A 116 2.97 -1.99 10.90
CA THR A 116 1.62 -1.45 10.94
C THR A 116 1.55 -0.25 11.88
N LYS A 117 0.57 0.61 11.66
CA LYS A 117 0.42 1.84 12.44
C LYS A 117 -0.09 1.48 13.84
N GLU A 118 0.54 2.03 14.88
CA GLU A 118 -0.01 1.99 16.23
C GLU A 118 -1.21 2.95 16.30
N MET A 119 -2.42 2.40 16.21
CA MET A 119 -3.66 3.18 16.13
C MET A 119 -4.32 3.27 17.51
N LEU A 120 -4.56 4.50 17.99
CA LEU A 120 -5.39 4.72 19.20
C LEU A 120 -6.84 4.28 18.97
N LEU A 121 -7.38 4.60 17.79
CA LEU A 121 -8.67 4.11 17.32
C LEU A 121 -8.44 3.14 16.16
N TYR A 122 -8.71 1.86 16.40
CA TYR A 122 -8.57 0.83 15.39
C TYR A 122 -9.58 1.04 14.25
N LYS A 123 -9.08 1.04 13.01
CA LYS A 123 -9.90 1.02 11.80
C LYS A 123 -9.57 -0.24 11.01
N SER A 124 -10.56 -1.12 10.84
CA SER A 124 -10.40 -2.36 10.08
C SER A 124 -10.32 -2.12 8.58
N GLY A 125 -9.61 -2.99 7.85
CA GLY A 125 -9.61 -3.01 6.38
C GLY A 125 -8.68 -1.99 5.74
N THR A 126 -7.78 -1.37 6.52
CA THR A 126 -6.73 -0.51 5.96
C THR A 126 -5.43 -1.31 5.80
N PRO A 127 -4.61 -1.06 4.77
CA PRO A 127 -3.37 -1.82 4.56
C PRO A 127 -2.38 -1.68 5.73
N LEU A 128 -2.47 -0.59 6.48
CA LEU A 128 -1.61 -0.31 7.64
C LEU A 128 -2.27 -0.63 8.99
N SER A 129 -3.49 -1.18 9.01
CA SER A 129 -4.09 -1.60 10.28
C SER A 129 -3.45 -2.89 10.80
N PRO A 130 -3.18 -2.98 12.11
CA PRO A 130 -2.60 -4.18 12.68
C PRO A 130 -3.56 -5.37 12.54
N PRO A 131 -3.10 -6.52 12.01
CA PRO A 131 -3.96 -7.69 11.84
C PRO A 131 -4.42 -8.24 13.19
N LEU A 132 -5.67 -8.71 13.22
CA LEU A 132 -6.31 -9.29 14.40
C LEU A 132 -6.09 -10.80 14.44
N GLY A 133 -6.23 -11.40 15.63
CA GLY A 133 -6.06 -12.85 15.80
C GLY A 133 -7.21 -13.72 15.32
N ASP A 134 -8.25 -13.13 14.72
CA ASP A 134 -9.33 -13.84 14.05
C ASP A 134 -9.98 -12.98 12.94
N SER A 135 -10.70 -13.67 12.06
CA SER A 135 -11.54 -13.06 11.02
C SER A 135 -13.01 -13.37 11.28
N ARG A 136 -13.90 -12.61 10.62
CA ARG A 136 -15.36 -12.89 10.66
C ARG A 136 -15.68 -14.27 10.10
N CYS A 137 -14.92 -14.72 9.10
CA CYS A 137 -15.07 -16.03 8.48
C CYS A 137 -14.72 -17.16 9.46
N THR A 138 -13.69 -16.99 10.29
CA THR A 138 -13.28 -18.00 11.28
C THR A 138 -14.22 -18.06 12.48
N LYS A 139 -14.74 -16.91 12.93
CA LYS A 139 -15.65 -16.82 14.09
C LYS A 139 -16.84 -15.91 13.79
N ALA A 140 -17.84 -16.47 13.12
CA ALA A 140 -19.06 -15.75 12.77
C ALA A 140 -19.87 -15.33 14.01
N ASN A 141 -19.92 -16.20 15.04
CA ASN A 141 -20.79 -16.03 16.21
C ASN A 141 -20.16 -15.23 17.36
N SER A 142 -18.96 -14.66 17.20
CA SER A 142 -18.33 -13.88 18.27
C SER A 142 -18.75 -12.41 18.23
N TYR A 143 -19.14 -11.86 19.39
CA TYR A 143 -19.57 -10.46 19.56
C TYR A 143 -18.42 -9.45 19.35
N GLY A 144 -17.18 -9.91 19.41
CA GLY A 144 -15.97 -9.13 19.19
C GLY A 144 -14.92 -9.94 18.44
N ARG A 145 -13.87 -9.25 18.01
CA ARG A 145 -12.67 -9.86 17.42
C ARG A 145 -11.62 -10.08 18.50
N ARG A 146 -10.71 -11.02 18.26
CA ARG A 146 -9.51 -11.22 19.07
C ARG A 146 -8.60 -9.98 19.00
N PRO A 147 -7.78 -9.75 20.04
CA PRO A 147 -6.83 -8.64 20.03
C PRO A 147 -5.82 -8.76 18.89
N ILE A 148 -5.07 -7.69 18.69
CA ILE A 148 -4.02 -7.58 17.67
C ILE A 148 -3.05 -8.76 17.78
N ALA A 149 -2.85 -9.44 16.65
CA ALA A 149 -1.97 -10.59 16.53
C ALA A 149 -0.56 -10.22 16.04
N ALA A 150 -0.42 -9.17 15.24
CA ALA A 150 0.89 -8.72 14.76
C ALA A 150 0.96 -7.19 14.57
N HIS A 151 2.17 -6.66 14.70
CA HIS A 151 2.54 -5.26 14.48
C HIS A 151 3.51 -5.08 13.31
N THR A 152 4.23 -6.13 12.94
CA THR A 152 5.10 -6.12 11.75
C THR A 152 4.71 -7.28 10.85
N VAL A 153 4.51 -7.01 9.58
CA VAL A 153 4.15 -7.98 8.54
C VAL A 153 5.30 -8.07 7.52
N VAL A 154 5.51 -9.26 6.99
CA VAL A 154 6.46 -9.53 5.92
C VAL A 154 5.85 -10.49 4.91
N ASP A 155 5.93 -10.11 3.64
CA ASP A 155 5.44 -10.95 2.55
C ASP A 155 6.50 -11.98 2.16
N VAL A 156 6.04 -13.20 1.86
CA VAL A 156 6.87 -14.32 1.42
C VAL A 156 6.65 -14.51 -0.07
N PHE A 157 7.71 -14.34 -0.85
CA PHE A 157 7.70 -14.56 -2.30
C PHE A 157 8.41 -15.87 -2.63
N LEU A 158 7.83 -16.61 -3.57
CA LEU A 158 8.41 -17.80 -4.18
C LEU A 158 9.04 -17.44 -5.53
N PRO A 159 9.82 -18.34 -6.13
CA PRO A 159 10.39 -18.15 -7.46
C PRO A 159 9.32 -17.85 -8.52
N GLU A 160 9.65 -16.99 -9.48
CA GLU A 160 8.71 -16.52 -10.52
C GLU A 160 8.35 -17.62 -11.53
N GLU A 161 9.13 -18.70 -11.63
CA GLU A 161 8.84 -19.82 -12.52
C GLU A 161 7.68 -20.71 -12.03
N MET A 162 7.20 -20.51 -10.79
CA MET A 162 6.12 -21.30 -10.22
C MET A 162 4.74 -20.82 -10.67
N GLU A 163 3.86 -21.77 -10.98
CA GLU A 163 2.47 -21.46 -11.32
C GLU A 163 1.73 -20.84 -10.13
N PRO A 164 0.84 -19.86 -10.36
CA PRO A 164 0.14 -19.15 -9.28
C PRO A 164 -0.73 -20.09 -8.43
N GLY A 165 -1.23 -21.19 -9.00
CA GLY A 165 -1.96 -22.21 -8.27
C GLY A 165 -1.11 -22.94 -7.22
N GLU A 166 0.14 -23.24 -7.54
CA GLU A 166 1.09 -23.87 -6.61
C GLU A 166 1.50 -22.91 -5.49
N VAL A 167 1.72 -21.65 -5.85
CA VAL A 167 2.04 -20.58 -4.89
C VAL A 167 0.95 -20.45 -3.83
N MET A 168 -0.33 -20.44 -4.22
CA MET A 168 -1.46 -20.39 -3.28
C MET A 168 -1.56 -21.66 -2.43
N ALA A 169 -1.34 -22.83 -3.02
CA ALA A 169 -1.37 -24.10 -2.29
C ALA A 169 -0.30 -24.15 -1.18
N LEU A 170 0.91 -23.70 -1.47
CA LEU A 170 2.00 -23.58 -0.49
C LEU A 170 1.70 -22.52 0.57
N GLY A 171 1.01 -21.43 0.20
CA GLY A 171 0.54 -20.42 1.13
C GLY A 171 -0.44 -21.00 2.15
N HIS A 172 -1.45 -21.72 1.69
CA HIS A 172 -2.41 -22.40 2.56
C HIS A 172 -1.78 -23.49 3.42
N PHE A 173 -0.82 -24.25 2.87
CA PHE A 173 -0.06 -25.24 3.62
C PHE A 173 0.72 -24.58 4.78
N THR A 174 1.43 -23.48 4.49
CA THR A 174 2.18 -22.72 5.49
C THR A 174 1.27 -22.16 6.58
N GLN A 175 0.14 -21.59 6.17
CA GLN A 175 -0.86 -21.05 7.08
C GLN A 175 -1.37 -22.11 8.05
N GLU A 176 -1.72 -23.30 7.55
CA GLU A 176 -2.26 -24.38 8.39
C GLU A 176 -1.20 -24.95 9.33
N LYS A 177 0.05 -25.13 8.86
CA LYS A 177 1.17 -25.58 9.71
C LYS A 177 1.46 -24.60 10.85
N LEU A 178 1.50 -23.30 10.55
CA LEU A 178 1.70 -22.27 11.58
C LEU A 178 0.51 -22.18 12.53
N ARG A 179 -0.72 -22.38 12.05
CA ARG A 179 -1.92 -22.41 12.90
C ARG A 179 -1.86 -23.54 13.92
N VAL A 180 -1.44 -24.74 13.51
CA VAL A 180 -1.24 -25.89 14.40
C VAL A 180 -0.13 -25.60 15.41
N ALA A 181 1.03 -25.11 14.95
CA ALA A 181 2.15 -24.77 15.84
C ALA A 181 1.78 -23.69 16.87
N LEU A 182 0.99 -22.68 16.47
CA LEU A 182 0.46 -21.66 17.39
C LEU A 182 -0.51 -22.23 18.42
N ALA A 183 -1.38 -23.16 18.02
CA ALA A 183 -2.31 -23.80 18.94
C ALA A 183 -1.58 -24.66 19.98
N GLU A 184 -0.53 -25.36 19.57
CA GLU A 184 0.34 -26.12 20.48
C GLU A 184 1.11 -25.21 21.44
N PHE A 185 1.69 -24.13 20.92
CA PHE A 185 2.44 -23.15 21.72
C PHE A 185 1.58 -22.45 22.77
N LEU A 186 0.31 -22.17 22.45
CA LEU A 186 -0.64 -21.51 23.35
C LEU A 186 -1.33 -22.48 24.32
N ARG A 187 -1.16 -23.80 24.15
CA ARG A 187 -1.76 -24.78 25.04
C ARG A 187 -1.12 -24.62 26.42
N PRO A 188 -1.90 -24.37 27.50
CA PRO A 188 -1.33 -24.25 28.83
C PRO A 188 -0.61 -25.55 29.18
N ARG A 189 0.67 -25.44 29.52
CA ARG A 189 1.53 -26.54 29.96
C ARG A 189 1.01 -27.01 31.33
N GLY A 190 -0.06 -27.80 31.32
CA GLY A 190 -0.62 -28.39 32.52
C GLY A 190 0.45 -29.28 33.17
N ASN A 191 0.72 -29.02 34.45
CA ASN A 191 1.31 -29.82 35.54
C ASN A 191 1.96 -31.21 35.34
N ASP A 192 2.43 -31.58 34.15
CA ASP A 192 3.21 -32.80 33.94
C ASP A 192 4.70 -32.49 34.12
N SER A 193 5.09 -32.45 35.39
CA SER A 193 6.47 -32.58 35.83
C SER A 193 7.02 -33.97 35.48
N ASN A 194 7.26 -34.26 34.20
CA ASN A 194 8.29 -35.22 33.75
C ASN A 194 8.45 -35.42 32.23
N SER A 195 7.99 -34.51 31.36
CA SER A 195 8.51 -34.51 29.98
C SER A 195 9.51 -33.38 29.84
N SER A 196 10.80 -33.74 29.76
CA SER A 196 11.74 -32.90 29.03
C SER A 196 11.07 -32.63 27.67
N SER A 197 10.57 -31.41 27.48
CA SER A 197 10.26 -30.92 26.15
C SER A 197 11.61 -30.93 25.44
N VAL A 198 11.92 -32.05 24.81
CA VAL A 198 12.71 -32.08 23.60
C VAL A 198 12.00 -31.05 22.75
N MET A 199 12.50 -29.81 22.78
CA MET A 199 12.21 -28.85 21.75
C MET A 199 12.65 -29.60 20.51
N ASP A 200 11.69 -30.15 19.79
CA ASP A 200 11.93 -30.84 18.55
C ASP A 200 12.40 -29.74 17.60
N ALA A 201 13.70 -29.45 17.67
CA ALA A 201 14.39 -28.41 16.93
C ALA A 201 14.34 -28.69 15.42
N GLY A 202 13.78 -29.85 15.03
CA GLY A 202 13.52 -30.25 13.66
C GLY A 202 12.21 -29.74 13.05
N ASP A 203 11.22 -29.25 13.82
CA ASP A 203 9.98 -28.71 13.22
C ASP A 203 10.11 -27.19 12.96
N PRO A 204 10.30 -26.77 11.70
CA PRO A 204 10.49 -25.36 11.37
C PRO A 204 9.27 -24.50 11.71
N ALA A 205 8.04 -25.04 11.71
CA ALA A 205 6.85 -24.28 12.09
C ALA A 205 6.86 -23.90 13.57
N ARG A 206 7.31 -24.81 14.44
CA ARG A 206 7.48 -24.54 15.87
C ARG A 206 8.59 -23.54 16.14
N VAL A 207 9.69 -23.60 15.38
CA VAL A 207 10.79 -22.62 15.49
C VAL A 207 10.32 -21.21 15.11
N LEU A 208 9.56 -21.10 14.00
CA LEU A 208 8.96 -19.84 13.54
C LEU A 208 8.07 -19.21 14.62
N VAL A 209 7.24 -20.00 15.28
CA VAL A 209 6.33 -19.52 16.33
C VAL A 209 7.06 -19.20 17.63
N SER A 210 7.79 -20.15 18.19
CA SER A 210 8.32 -20.07 19.56
C SER A 210 9.55 -19.17 19.69
N ARG A 211 10.51 -19.29 18.77
CA ARG A 211 11.79 -18.56 18.81
C ARG A 211 11.73 -17.28 17.99
N LEU A 212 11.26 -17.39 16.75
CA LEU A 212 11.23 -16.25 15.83
C LEU A 212 10.06 -15.31 16.12
N GLY A 213 9.02 -15.79 16.80
CA GLY A 213 7.91 -14.98 17.32
C GLY A 213 6.89 -14.62 16.26
N ILE A 214 6.71 -15.48 15.26
CA ILE A 214 5.66 -15.34 14.25
C ILE A 214 4.34 -15.77 14.87
N THR A 215 3.36 -14.89 14.85
CA THR A 215 2.06 -15.03 15.53
C THR A 215 0.87 -14.90 14.60
N TYR A 216 1.11 -14.59 13.34
CA TYR A 216 0.09 -14.39 12.32
C TYR A 216 0.58 -14.92 10.97
N CYS A 217 -0.33 -15.51 10.19
CA CYS A 217 -0.10 -15.90 8.81
C CYS A 217 -1.42 -15.80 8.06
N GLU A 218 -1.40 -15.11 6.92
CA GLU A 218 -2.52 -15.05 5.99
C GLU A 218 -2.07 -15.29 4.56
N VAL A 219 -2.98 -15.80 3.74
CA VAL A 219 -2.81 -15.82 2.29
C VAL A 219 -3.57 -14.61 1.75
N PRO A 220 -2.88 -13.58 1.25
CA PRO A 220 -3.54 -12.38 0.74
C PRO A 220 -4.37 -12.74 -0.51
N PRO A 221 -5.50 -12.05 -0.73
CA PRO A 221 -6.25 -12.20 -1.98
C PRO A 221 -5.40 -11.74 -3.16
N HIS A 222 -5.71 -12.25 -4.36
CA HIS A 222 -5.07 -11.79 -5.58
C HIS A 222 -5.32 -10.29 -5.80
N ASP A 223 -4.30 -9.56 -6.24
CA ASP A 223 -4.42 -8.13 -6.47
C ASP A 223 -5.12 -7.87 -7.82
N GLU A 224 -6.40 -7.56 -7.75
CA GLU A 224 -7.23 -7.21 -8.91
C GLU A 224 -7.19 -5.71 -9.24
N SER A 225 -6.28 -4.93 -8.63
CA SER A 225 -6.15 -3.49 -8.90
C SER A 225 -5.51 -3.13 -10.25
N GLY A 226 -5.10 -4.14 -11.02
CA GLY A 226 -4.61 -3.98 -12.38
C GLY A 226 -5.63 -3.25 -13.27
N PHE A 227 -5.13 -2.36 -14.13
CA PHE A 227 -5.97 -1.64 -15.08
C PHE A 227 -6.11 -2.41 -16.38
N VAL A 228 -7.35 -2.58 -16.83
CA VAL A 228 -7.66 -3.00 -18.19
C VAL A 228 -7.97 -1.74 -19.00
N PHE A 229 -7.23 -1.53 -20.09
CA PHE A 229 -7.33 -0.32 -20.90
C PHE A 229 -8.10 -0.60 -22.19
N ASP A 230 -9.36 -0.15 -22.28
CA ASP A 230 -10.14 -0.22 -23.52
C ASP A 230 -9.81 0.95 -24.47
N MET A 231 -9.40 2.09 -23.89
CA MET A 231 -9.01 3.28 -24.63
C MET A 231 -7.77 3.94 -24.01
N VAL A 232 -6.89 4.47 -24.85
CA VAL A 232 -5.75 5.28 -24.41
C VAL A 232 -5.76 6.63 -25.11
N GLY A 233 -5.90 7.69 -24.32
CA GLY A 233 -5.96 9.06 -24.82
C GLY A 233 -7.18 9.33 -25.72
N GLY A 234 -8.33 8.71 -25.40
CA GLY A 234 -9.59 8.88 -26.12
C GLY A 234 -9.72 8.11 -27.43
N ALA A 235 -8.82 7.16 -27.68
CA ALA A 235 -8.86 6.30 -28.86
C ALA A 235 -8.89 4.84 -28.45
N GLU A 236 -9.71 4.07 -29.17
CA GLU A 236 -9.82 2.62 -29.02
C GLU A 236 -8.50 1.94 -29.40
N VAL A 237 -8.22 0.86 -28.68
CA VAL A 237 -7.04 0.02 -28.90
C VAL A 237 -7.53 -1.33 -29.38
N THR A 238 -7.14 -1.71 -30.60
CA THR A 238 -7.53 -3.00 -31.18
C THR A 238 -6.71 -4.13 -30.56
N GLU A 239 -7.27 -5.34 -30.53
CA GLU A 239 -6.57 -6.54 -30.04
C GLU A 239 -5.25 -6.76 -30.78
N ASP A 240 -5.22 -6.62 -32.12
CA ASP A 240 -4.00 -6.69 -32.93
C ASP A 240 -2.91 -5.69 -32.48
N GLU A 241 -3.30 -4.53 -31.97
CA GLU A 241 -2.36 -3.52 -31.47
C GLU A 241 -1.83 -3.91 -30.10
N VAL A 242 -2.69 -4.46 -29.22
CA VAL A 242 -2.28 -5.01 -27.91
C VAL A 242 -1.27 -6.14 -28.12
N GLU A 243 -1.55 -7.08 -29.01
CA GLU A 243 -0.63 -8.19 -29.32
C GLU A 243 0.71 -7.69 -29.86
N ARG A 244 0.70 -6.71 -30.77
CA ARG A 244 1.94 -6.10 -31.28
C ARG A 244 2.74 -5.40 -30.18
N ILE A 245 2.08 -4.72 -29.25
CA ILE A 245 2.75 -4.10 -28.09
C ILE A 245 3.33 -5.18 -27.18
N ALA A 246 2.58 -6.24 -26.89
CA ALA A 246 3.04 -7.36 -26.07
C ALA A 246 4.28 -8.05 -26.68
N GLN A 247 4.26 -8.34 -27.99
CA GLN A 247 5.41 -8.89 -28.71
C GLN A 247 6.62 -7.96 -28.65
N ARG A 248 6.42 -6.64 -28.79
CA ARG A 248 7.50 -5.66 -28.67
C ARG A 248 8.09 -5.62 -27.27
N TRP A 249 7.29 -5.81 -26.21
CA TRP A 249 7.81 -5.91 -24.85
C TRP A 249 8.53 -7.23 -24.62
N GLN A 250 8.00 -8.35 -25.09
CA GLN A 250 8.67 -9.65 -25.04
C GLN A 250 10.04 -9.61 -25.73
N ALA A 251 10.12 -9.02 -26.93
CA ALA A 251 11.38 -8.85 -27.67
C ALA A 251 12.38 -7.89 -26.99
N ARG A 252 11.94 -7.01 -26.08
CA ARG A 252 12.83 -6.16 -25.26
C ARG A 252 13.35 -6.89 -24.02
N LEU A 253 12.67 -7.95 -23.59
CA LEU A 253 13.00 -8.72 -22.38
C LEU A 253 13.84 -9.97 -22.68
N ALA A 254 13.72 -10.51 -23.90
CA ALA A 254 14.57 -11.56 -24.44
C ALA A 254 15.98 -11.04 -24.75
#